data_AF-A0A9D6LXQ0-F1
#
_entry.id   AF-A0A9D6LXQ0-F1
#
_cell.length_a   1.000
_cell.length_b   1.000
_cell.length_c   1.000
_cell.angle_alpha   90.00
_cell.angle_beta   90.00
_cell.angle_gamma   90.00
#
_symmetry.space_group_name_H-M   'P 1'
#
loop_
_entity.id
_entity.type
_entity.pdbx_description
1 polymer ?
#
loop_
_entity_poly.entity_id
_entity_poly.type
_entity_poly.pdbx_seq_one_letter_code
_entity_poly.pdbx_strand_id
1 'polypeptide(L)'
;MIRRAKPLTHDEGMKILARDHFRCQYCGLDGTASFENALMMTVDFIIPRALKGKKDPRNLVAACRPCNLIKGRHHFHTFEEAKNYVLQHREAKRQEWEKNVAAVRSQKATA
;
A
#
# COMPACT_ATOMS: atom_id res chain seq x y z
N MET A 1 9.28 22.94 17.81
CA MET A 1 8.54 21.67 17.52
C MET A 1 8.26 21.58 16.03
N ILE A 2 8.59 20.47 15.37
CA ILE A 2 8.42 20.32 13.90
C ILE A 2 6.96 19.96 13.58
N ARG A 3 6.25 20.84 12.86
CA ARG A 3 4.82 20.63 12.50
C ARG A 3 4.71 19.65 11.33
N ARG A 4 4.24 18.42 11.59
CA ARG A 4 3.93 17.42 10.55
C ARG A 4 2.69 17.83 9.76
N ALA A 5 2.57 17.39 8.50
CA ALA A 5 1.33 17.56 7.75
C ALA A 5 0.16 16.92 8.51
N LYS A 6 -1.04 17.50 8.46
CA LYS A 6 -2.24 16.89 9.04
C LYS A 6 -2.59 15.59 8.30
N PRO A 7 -3.30 14.64 8.94
CA PRO A 7 -3.92 13.52 8.22
C PRO A 7 -4.80 14.00 7.06
N LEU A 8 -4.99 13.14 6.06
CA LEU A 8 -5.98 13.36 5.02
C LEU A 8 -7.38 13.19 5.61
N THR A 9 -8.31 14.03 5.18
CA THR A 9 -9.74 13.79 5.36
C THR A 9 -10.20 12.68 4.41
N HIS A 10 -11.39 12.13 4.66
CA HIS A 10 -12.00 11.15 3.78
C HIS A 10 -12.13 11.67 2.34
N ASP A 11 -12.68 12.86 2.15
CA ASP A 11 -12.93 13.43 0.83
C ASP A 11 -11.66 13.73 0.03
N GLU A 12 -10.60 14.17 0.71
CA GLU A 12 -9.29 14.34 0.07
C GLU A 12 -8.70 12.99 -0.34
N GLY A 13 -8.87 11.96 0.48
CA GLY A 13 -8.47 10.60 0.15
C GLY A 13 -9.22 10.10 -1.09
N MET A 14 -10.54 10.27 -1.12
CA MET A 14 -11.39 9.87 -2.25
C MET A 14 -10.99 10.55 -3.56
N LYS A 15 -10.59 11.83 -3.53
CA LYS A 15 -10.08 12.52 -4.73
C LYS A 15 -8.82 11.88 -5.30
N ILE A 16 -7.88 11.45 -4.45
CA ILE A 16 -6.67 10.76 -4.89
C ILE A 16 -7.00 9.36 -5.42
N LEU A 17 -7.88 8.62 -4.73
CA LEU A 17 -8.33 7.31 -5.20
C LEU A 17 -8.99 7.40 -6.58
N ALA A 18 -9.89 8.37 -6.78
CA ALA A 18 -10.56 8.59 -8.07
C ALA A 18 -9.57 8.98 -9.18
N ARG A 19 -8.62 9.88 -8.89
CA ARG A 19 -7.55 10.27 -9.83
C ARG A 19 -6.76 9.04 -10.32
N ASP A 20 -6.46 8.13 -9.41
CA ASP A 20 -5.67 6.93 -9.70
C ASP A 20 -6.54 5.74 -10.15
N HIS A 21 -7.80 5.99 -10.52
CA HIS A 21 -8.78 4.99 -10.97
C HIS A 21 -8.94 3.83 -9.98
N PHE A 22 -8.84 4.12 -8.68
CA PHE A 22 -8.85 3.13 -7.60
C PHE A 22 -7.81 2.02 -7.80
N ARG A 23 -6.74 2.26 -8.56
CA ARG A 23 -5.69 1.29 -8.81
C ARG A 23 -4.50 1.56 -7.89
N CYS A 24 -4.06 0.53 -7.17
CA CYS A 24 -2.87 0.61 -6.35
C CYS A 24 -1.65 0.94 -7.22
N GLN A 25 -1.00 2.08 -6.97
CA GLN A 25 0.15 2.54 -7.75
C GLN A 25 1.41 1.68 -7.54
N TYR A 26 1.43 0.84 -6.51
CA TYR A 26 2.49 -0.12 -6.26
C TYR A 26 2.29 -1.44 -7.02
N CYS A 27 1.22 -2.18 -6.72
CA CYS A 27 1.03 -3.55 -7.21
C CYS A 27 -0.05 -3.70 -8.28
N GLY A 28 -0.73 -2.61 -8.67
CA GLY A 28 -1.76 -2.63 -9.70
C GLY A 28 -3.10 -3.23 -9.28
N LEU A 29 -3.30 -3.57 -7.98
CA LEU A 29 -4.60 -4.07 -7.47
C LEU A 29 -5.72 -3.12 -7.92
N ASP A 30 -6.75 -3.69 -8.55
CA ASP A 30 -7.92 -2.95 -8.98
C ASP A 30 -8.95 -2.87 -7.84
N GLY A 31 -9.06 -1.69 -7.25
CA GLY A 31 -10.02 -1.38 -6.19
C GLY A 31 -11.47 -1.42 -6.63
N THR A 32 -11.76 -1.34 -7.94
CA THR A 32 -13.13 -1.36 -8.47
C THR A 32 -13.64 -2.78 -8.75
N ALA A 33 -12.74 -3.76 -8.79
CA ALA A 33 -13.07 -5.14 -9.16
C ALA A 33 -13.96 -5.86 -8.13
N SER A 34 -13.92 -5.47 -6.85
CA SER A 34 -14.84 -5.98 -5.83
C SER A 34 -14.98 -5.02 -4.66
N PHE A 35 -16.03 -5.19 -3.87
CA PHE A 35 -16.25 -4.42 -2.64
C PHE A 35 -15.08 -4.59 -1.65
N GLU A 36 -14.57 -5.81 -1.49
CA GLU A 36 -13.44 -6.14 -0.62
C GLU A 36 -12.17 -5.43 -1.07
N ASN A 37 -11.92 -5.37 -2.37
CA ASN A 37 -10.79 -4.61 -2.90
C ASN A 37 -10.94 -3.12 -2.60
N ALA A 38 -12.14 -2.56 -2.77
CA ALA A 38 -12.44 -1.16 -2.48
C ALA A 38 -12.15 -0.81 -1.00
N LEU A 39 -12.57 -1.68 -0.06
CA LEU A 39 -12.30 -1.52 1.38
C LEU A 39 -10.80 -1.54 1.72
N MET A 40 -9.98 -2.15 0.88
CA MET A 40 -8.53 -2.24 1.08
C MET A 40 -7.77 -1.07 0.46
N MET A 41 -8.45 -0.18 -0.29
CA MET A 41 -7.81 0.99 -0.89
C MET A 41 -7.57 2.09 0.15
N THR A 42 -6.37 2.66 0.13
CA THR A 42 -5.94 3.75 1.00
C THR A 42 -5.13 4.76 0.19
N VAL A 43 -4.71 5.87 0.82
CA VAL A 43 -3.79 6.83 0.21
C VAL A 43 -2.47 6.81 0.98
N ASP A 44 -1.37 6.69 0.26
CA ASP A 44 -0.02 6.78 0.80
C ASP A 44 0.66 8.10 0.43
N PHE A 45 1.55 8.55 1.31
CA PHE A 45 2.46 9.66 1.07
C PHE A 45 3.78 9.14 0.50
N ILE A 46 4.13 9.53 -0.72
CA ILE A 46 5.41 9.13 -1.36
C ILE A 46 6.58 9.52 -0.45
N ILE A 47 6.66 10.80 -0.10
CA ILE A 47 7.53 11.33 0.96
C ILE A 47 6.74 11.28 2.27
N PRO A 48 7.15 10.49 3.27
CA PRO A 48 6.41 10.34 4.51
C PRO A 48 6.21 11.67 5.27
N ARG A 49 5.10 11.80 5.99
CA ARG A 49 4.82 12.95 6.88
C ARG A 49 5.90 13.18 7.93
N ALA A 50 6.56 12.11 8.38
CA ALA A 50 7.67 12.18 9.33
C ALA A 50 8.87 12.95 8.77
N LEU A 51 9.05 12.95 7.44
CA LEU A 51 10.08 13.67 6.70
C LEU A 51 9.54 14.94 6.04
N LYS A 52 8.50 15.56 6.62
CA LYS A 52 7.86 16.79 6.12
C LYS A 52 7.26 16.67 4.71
N GLY A 53 6.92 15.46 4.29
CA GLY A 53 6.12 15.24 3.07
C GLY A 53 4.84 16.08 3.09
N LYS A 54 4.67 16.90 2.05
CA LYS A 54 3.53 17.79 1.94
C LYS A 54 2.26 17.01 1.58
N LYS A 55 1.12 17.53 2.01
CA LYS A 55 -0.20 17.06 1.59
C LYS A 55 -0.55 17.69 0.24
N ASP A 56 0.28 17.40 -0.75
CA ASP A 56 0.16 17.84 -2.13
C ASP A 56 -0.23 16.62 -2.96
N PRO A 57 -1.20 16.71 -3.89
CA PRO A 57 -1.60 15.58 -4.73
C PRO A 57 -0.42 14.88 -5.42
N ARG A 58 0.65 15.59 -5.78
CA ARG A 58 1.86 14.99 -6.40
C ARG A 58 2.65 14.10 -5.45
N ASN A 59 2.47 14.27 -4.14
CA ASN A 59 3.09 13.46 -3.09
C ASN A 59 2.15 12.37 -2.55
N LEU A 60 0.96 12.20 -3.14
CA LEU A 60 -0.07 11.29 -2.69
C LEU A 60 -0.42 10.31 -3.80
N VAL A 61 -0.56 9.03 -3.45
CA VAL A 61 -0.92 7.96 -4.39
C VAL A 61 -1.92 7.00 -3.79
N ALA A 62 -2.78 6.42 -4.63
CA ALA A 62 -3.61 5.29 -4.25
C ALA A 62 -2.74 4.06 -3.97
N ALA A 63 -2.96 3.44 -2.82
CA ALA A 63 -2.22 2.26 -2.39
C ALA A 63 -3.16 1.29 -1.68
N CYS A 64 -3.10 0.01 -2.02
CA CYS A 64 -3.78 -1.01 -1.21
C CYS A 64 -3.10 -1.10 0.17
N ARG A 65 -3.88 -1.42 1.20
CA ARG A 65 -3.43 -1.48 2.60
C ARG A 65 -2.17 -2.34 2.80
N PRO A 66 -2.00 -3.51 2.16
CA PRO A 66 -0.77 -4.29 2.30
C PRO A 66 0.46 -3.58 1.72
N CYS A 67 0.35 -2.96 0.55
CA CYS A 67 1.47 -2.23 -0.06
C CYS A 67 1.84 -0.99 0.76
N ASN A 68 0.84 -0.24 1.23
CA ASN A 68 1.05 0.91 2.10
C ASN A 68 1.75 0.51 3.42
N LEU A 69 1.33 -0.61 4.01
CA LEU A 69 1.95 -1.16 5.22
C LEU A 69 3.39 -1.62 4.98
N ILE A 70 3.66 -2.31 3.86
CA ILE A 70 5.01 -2.76 3.48
C ILE A 70 5.94 -1.56 3.34
N LYS A 71 5.52 -0.51 2.62
CA LYS A 71 6.33 0.72 2.51
C LYS A 71 6.55 1.39 3.86
N GLY A 72 5.52 1.42 4.70
CA GLY A 72 5.61 1.92 6.07
C GLY A 72 6.22 3.33 6.16
N ARG A 73 7.29 3.47 6.93
CA ARG A 73 8.00 4.75 7.13
C ARG A 73 9.27 4.89 6.29
N HIS A 74 9.53 3.93 5.40
CA HIS A 74 10.69 3.97 4.54
C HIS A 74 10.58 5.14 3.55
N HIS A 75 11.71 5.81 3.33
CA HIS A 75 11.83 6.91 2.39
C HIS A 75 12.78 6.50 1.28
N PHE A 76 12.40 6.84 0.06
CA PHE A 76 13.10 6.50 -1.16
C PHE A 76 13.32 7.78 -1.95
N HIS A 77 14.36 7.81 -2.78
CA HIS A 77 14.66 9.00 -3.58
C HIS A 77 13.66 9.14 -4.73
N THR A 78 13.17 8.01 -5.24
CA THR A 78 12.18 7.96 -6.31
C THR A 78 10.99 7.10 -5.93
N PHE A 79 9.86 7.34 -6.59
CA PHE A 79 8.68 6.49 -6.44
C PHE A 79 8.95 5.06 -6.95
N GLU A 80 9.77 4.93 -8.00
CA GLU A 80 10.10 3.63 -8.58
C GLU A 80 10.92 2.76 -7.62
N GLU A 81 11.87 3.35 -6.88
CA GLU A 81 12.58 2.66 -5.79
C GLU A 81 11.61 2.17 -4.71
N ALA A 82 10.67 3.02 -4.29
CA ALA A 82 9.65 2.66 -3.31
C ALA A 82 8.79 1.50 -3.82
N LYS A 83 8.43 1.52 -5.10
CA LYS A 83 7.65 0.48 -5.75
C LYS A 83 8.40 -0.84 -5.83
N ASN A 84 9.66 -0.82 -6.26
CA ASN A 84 10.51 -2.00 -6.28
C ASN A 84 10.66 -2.63 -4.89
N TYR A 85 10.93 -1.80 -3.87
CA TYR A 85 10.97 -2.24 -2.48
C TYR A 85 9.66 -2.94 -2.08
N VAL A 86 8.51 -2.30 -2.33
CA VAL A 86 7.19 -2.84 -1.97
C VAL A 86 6.92 -4.17 -2.68
N LEU A 87 7.24 -4.28 -3.97
CA LEU A 87 6.98 -5.48 -4.76
C LEU A 87 7.86 -6.65 -4.31
N GLN A 88 9.16 -6.42 -4.05
CA GLN A 88 10.06 -7.44 -3.53
C GLN A 88 9.58 -8.00 -2.19
N HIS A 89 9.20 -7.12 -1.26
CA HIS A 89 8.71 -7.54 0.06
C HIS A 89 7.32 -8.19 -0.01
N ARG A 90 6.49 -7.77 -0.97
CA ARG A 90 5.19 -8.41 -1.22
C ARG A 90 5.38 -9.85 -1.71
N GLU A 91 6.35 -10.08 -2.57
CA GLU A 91 6.66 -11.42 -3.08
C GLU A 91 7.26 -12.31 -2.00
N ALA A 92 8.19 -11.80 -1.17
CA ALA A 92 8.70 -12.53 -0.01
C ALA A 92 7.55 -12.98 0.93
N LYS A 93 6.58 -12.10 1.18
CA LYS A 93 5.39 -12.44 1.98
C LYS A 93 4.48 -13.47 1.31
N ARG A 94 4.37 -13.45 -0.03
CA ARG A 94 3.63 -14.47 -0.79
C ARG A 94 4.28 -15.83 -0.59
N GLN A 95 5.59 -15.93 -0.78
CA GLN A 95 6.33 -17.18 -0.64
C GLN A 95 6.22 -17.75 0.79
N GLU A 96 6.32 -16.88 1.80
CA GLU A 96 6.10 -17.26 3.20
C GLU A 96 4.68 -17.79 3.43
N TRP A 97 3.66 -17.10 2.90
CA TRP A 97 2.27 -17.54 3.02
C TRP A 97 2.02 -18.87 2.31
N GLU A 98 2.52 -19.06 1.10
CA GLU A 98 2.41 -20.32 0.34
C GLU A 98 3.01 -21.49 1.11
N LYS A 99 4.20 -21.31 1.67
CA LYS A 99 4.85 -22.32 2.54
C LYS A 99 3.99 -22.66 3.76
N ASN A 100 3.48 -21.65 4.45
CA ASN A 100 2.68 -21.85 5.66
C ASN A 100 1.34 -22.52 5.35
N VAL A 101 0.68 -22.13 4.26
CA VAL A 101 -0.58 -22.75 3.83
C VAL A 101 -0.37 -24.18 3.35
N ALA A 102 0.72 -24.48 2.65
CA ALA A 102 1.08 -25.85 2.28
C ALA A 102 1.24 -26.73 3.52
N ALA A 103 1.94 -26.26 4.56
CA ALA A 103 2.09 -26.99 5.82
C ALA A 103 0.74 -27.28 6.50
N VAL A 104 -0.16 -26.29 6.57
CA VAL A 104 -1.51 -26.47 7.15
C VAL A 104 -2.35 -27.45 6.33
N ARG A 105 -2.28 -27.39 5.00
CA ARG A 105 -3.00 -28.32 4.12
C ARG A 105 -2.52 -29.76 4.29
N SER A 106 -1.21 -29.97 4.38
CA SER A 106 -0.64 -31.31 4.63
C SER A 106 -1.04 -31.86 5.99
N GLN A 107 -1.03 -31.04 7.05
CA GLN A 107 -1.47 -31.46 8.39
C GLN A 107 -2.95 -31.86 8.43
N LYS A 108 -3.82 -31.15 7.70
CA LYS A 108 -5.24 -31.52 7.55
C LYS A 108 -5.48 -32.80 6.75
N ALA A 109 -4.55 -33.20 5.88
CA ALA A 109 -4.69 -34.42 5.08
C ALA A 109 -4.23 -35.68 5.82
N THR A 110 -3.40 -35.52 6.85
CA THR A 110 -2.92 -36.61 7.74
C THR A 110 -3.78 -36.84 8.98
N ALA A 111 -4.81 -36.01 9.20
CA ALA A 111 -5.77 -36.11 10.30
C ALA A 111 -7.12 -36.59 9.76
#